data_AF-A0A8S0FHS9-F1
#
_entry.id   AF-A0A8S0FHS9-F1
#
_cell.length_a   1.000
_cell.length_b   1.000
_cell.length_c   1.000
_cell.angle_alpha   90.00
_cell.angle_beta   90.00
_cell.angle_gamma   90.00
#
_symmetry.space_group_name_H-M   'P 1'
#
loop_
_entity.id
_entity.type
_entity.pdbx_description
1 polymer ?
#
loop_
_entity_poly.entity_id
_entity_poly.type
_entity_poly.pdbx_seq_one_letter_code
_entity_poly.pdbx_strand_id
1 'polypeptide(L)' 'MPPDVMQTFFPNIPVATPTTFLVNVNTLEALPLLQGATDAASFMARMDTVLQIYGEEKGAK' A
#
# COMPACT_ATOMS: atom_id res chain seq x y z
N MET A 1 13.94 -7.47 9.43
CA MET A 1 13.23 -8.78 9.37
C MET A 1 11.83 -8.56 8.82
N PRO A 2 11.11 -9.57 8.30
CA PRO A 2 9.73 -9.41 7.79
C PRO A 2 8.76 -8.64 8.72
N PRO A 3 8.83 -8.76 10.06
CA PRO A 3 7.95 -8.01 10.98
C PRO A 3 8.13 -6.48 10.95
N ASP A 4 9.36 -5.99 10.74
CA ASP A 4 9.66 -4.55 10.81
C ASP A 4 9.08 -3.80 9.61
N VAL A 5 9.13 -4.45 8.44
CA VAL A 5 8.54 -3.94 7.19
C VAL A 5 7.03 -3.80 7.34
N MET A 6 6.37 -4.81 7.91
CA MET A 6 4.92 -4.80 8.08
C MET A 6 4.45 -3.76 9.09
N GLN A 7 5.20 -3.58 10.19
CA GLN A 7 4.89 -2.53 11.16
C GLN A 7 5.08 -1.12 10.58
N THR A 8 6.01 -0.94 9.66
CA THR A 8 6.23 0.34 8.97
C THR A 8 5.07 0.68 8.03
N PHE A 9 4.60 -0.31 7.27
CA PHE A 9 3.64 -0.10 6.19
C PHE A 9 2.18 -0.30 6.59
N PHE A 10 1.91 -1.04 7.67
CA PHE A 10 0.58 -1.35 8.19
C PHE A 10 0.57 -1.27 9.73
N PRO A 11 0.68 -0.06 10.30
CA PRO A 11 0.77 0.11 11.75
C PRO A 11 -0.54 -0.27 12.43
N ASN A 12 -0.44 -0.82 13.64
CA ASN A 12 -1.57 -1.09 14.56
C ASN A 12 -2.60 -2.14 14.08
N ILE A 13 -2.27 -2.96 13.06
CA ILE A 13 -3.10 -4.10 12.65
C ILE A 13 -2.30 -5.41 12.65
N PRO A 14 -2.93 -6.58 12.91
CA PRO A 14 -2.26 -7.87 12.81
C PRO A 14 -1.72 -8.12 11.40
N VAL A 15 -0.54 -8.74 11.30
CA VAL A 15 0.05 -9.11 10.01
C VAL A 15 -0.76 -10.22 9.35
N ALA A 16 -1.25 -9.97 8.14
CA ALA A 16 -1.99 -10.96 7.34
C ALA A 16 -1.40 -11.14 5.93
N THR A 17 -1.46 -12.37 5.43
CA THR A 17 -0.98 -12.77 4.10
C THR A 17 -2.16 -13.12 3.17
N PRO A 18 -2.08 -12.84 1.85
CA PRO A 18 -0.99 -12.16 1.15
C PRO A 18 -0.93 -10.65 1.49
N THR A 19 0.17 -9.99 1.13
CA THR A 19 0.33 -8.54 1.30
C THR A 19 0.71 -7.92 -0.02
N THR A 20 0.07 -6.81 -0.36
CA THR A 20 0.17 -6.20 -1.69
C THR A 20 0.68 -4.78 -1.58
N PHE A 21 1.65 -4.46 -2.45
CA PHE A 21 2.26 -3.14 -2.57
C PHE A 21 2.19 -2.65 -4.01
N LEU A 22 2.05 -1.34 -4.18
CA LEU A 22 2.36 -0.67 -5.45
C LEU A 22 3.78 -0.12 -5.34
N VAL A 23 4.66 -0.48 -6.28
CA VAL A 23 6.07 -0.05 -6.27
C VAL A 23 6.37 0.77 -7.50
N ASN A 24 6.85 2.00 -7.31
CA ASN A 24 7.41 2.77 -8.40
C ASN A 24 8.82 2.25 -8.71
N VAL A 25 9.02 1.64 -9.87
CA VAL A 25 10.31 1.02 -10.23
C VAL A 25 11.45 2.03 -10.44
N ASN A 26 11.12 3.30 -10.72
CA ASN A 26 12.14 4.32 -10.94
C ASN A 26 12.71 4.86 -9.62
N THR A 27 11.88 4.97 -8.57
CA THR A 27 12.27 5.53 -7.27
C THR A 27 12.37 4.48 -6.16
N LEU A 28 11.87 3.27 -6.41
CA LEU A 28 11.66 2.19 -5.44
C LEU A 28 10.75 2.58 -4.26
N GLU A 29 9.95 3.63 -4.42
CA GLU A 29 8.94 4.03 -3.46
C GLU A 29 7.81 2.99 -3.45
N ALA A 30 7.54 2.42 -2.26
CA ALA A 30 6.54 1.39 -2.05
C ALA A 30 5.34 1.96 -1.30
N LEU A 31 4.16 1.86 -1.89
CA LEU A 31 2.90 2.29 -1.31
C LEU A 31 2.11 1.06 -0.83
N PRO A 32 1.74 0.99 0.45
CA PRO A 32 1.00 -0.15 0.98
C PRO A 32 -0.44 -0.15 0.47
N LEU A 33 -0.82 -1.23 -0.21
CA LEU A 33 -2.20 -1.42 -0.64
C LEU A 33 -3.01 -2.14 0.44
N LEU A 34 -2.73 -3.44 0.66
CA LEU A 34 -3.61 -4.33 1.42
C LEU A 34 -2.84 -5.44 2.14
N GLN A 35 -3.45 -6.01 3.18
CA GLN A 35 -3.07 -7.29 3.78
C GLN A 35 -4.29 -8.22 3.84
N GLY A 36 -4.04 -9.52 3.68
CA GLY A 36 -5.06 -10.57 3.68
C GLY A 36 -5.67 -10.83 2.30
N ALA A 37 -6.51 -11.86 2.23
CA ALA A 37 -7.27 -12.16 1.03
C ALA A 37 -8.28 -11.03 0.76
N THR A 38 -8.41 -10.61 -0.50
CA THR A 38 -9.28 -9.49 -0.90
C THR A 38 -9.88 -9.78 -2.27
N ASP A 39 -11.11 -9.30 -2.50
CA ASP A 39 -11.75 -9.39 -3.81
C ASP A 39 -11.29 -8.27 -4.77
N ALA A 40 -11.63 -8.42 -6.06
CA ALA A 40 -11.21 -7.49 -7.10
C ALA A 40 -11.77 -6.07 -6.89
N ALA A 41 -13.01 -5.94 -6.42
CA ALA A 41 -13.65 -4.64 -6.25
C ALA A 41 -12.96 -3.83 -5.15
N SER A 42 -12.69 -4.46 -4.02
CA SER A 42 -11.98 -3.89 -2.87
C SER A 42 -10.53 -3.54 -3.22
N PHE A 43 -9.88 -4.37 -4.05
CA PHE A 43 -8.54 -4.08 -4.57
C PHE A 43 -8.52 -2.80 -5.42
N MET A 44 -9.44 -2.67 -6.37
CA MET A 44 -9.50 -1.48 -7.24
C MET A 44 -9.81 -0.21 -6.45
N ALA A 45 -10.78 -0.26 -5.53
CA ALA A 45 -11.11 0.89 -4.67
C ALA A 45 -9.92 1.36 -3.83
N ARG A 46 -9.13 0.41 -3.31
CA ARG A 46 -7.91 0.74 -2.57
C ARG A 46 -6.84 1.35 -3.46
N MET A 47 -6.66 0.82 -4.67
CA MET A 47 -5.71 1.36 -5.64
C MET A 47 -6.04 2.81 -6.01
N ASP A 48 -7.31 3.10 -6.29
CA ASP A 48 -7.78 4.47 -6.61
C ASP A 48 -7.47 5.44 -5.46
N THR A 49 -7.79 5.04 -4.22
CA THR A 49 -7.52 5.84 -3.01
C THR A 49 -6.03 6.16 -2.87
N VAL A 50 -5.16 5.16 -3.04
CA VAL A 50 -3.71 5.33 -2.88
C VAL A 50 -3.12 6.21 -3.98
N LEU A 51 -3.57 6.06 -5.22
CA LEU A 51 -3.11 6.89 -6.34
C LEU A 51 -3.58 8.34 -6.20
N GLN A 52 -4.79 8.57 -5.69
CA GLN A 52 -5.28 9.92 -5.41
C GLN A 52 -4.38 10.61 -4.37
N ILE A 53 -4.17 9.98 -3.21
CA ILE A 53 -3.33 10.54 -2.13
C ILE A 53 -1.91 10.81 -2.64
N TYR A 54 -1.32 9.85 -3.35
CA TYR A 54 0.02 9.99 -3.90
C TYR A 54 0.11 11.14 -4.92
N GLY A 55 -0.92 11.31 -5.76
CA GLY A 55 -1.01 12.44 -6.69
C GLY A 55 -1.11 13.79 -5.97
N GLU A 56 -1.91 13.86 -4.89
CA GLU A 56 -2.05 15.06 -4.06
C GLU A 56 -0.72 15.42 -3.36
N GLU A 57 -0.01 14.44 -2.79
CA GLU A 57 1.30 14.64 -2.15
C GLU A 57 2.37 15.14 -3.12
N LYS A 58 2.39 14.63 -4.36
CA LYS A 58 3.38 15.06 -5.38
C LYS A 58 2.97 16.35 -6.09
N GLY A 59 1.67 16.65 -6.16
CA GLY A 59 1.09 17.85 -6.78
C GLY A 59 1.10 19.09 -5.86
N ALA A 60 1.30 18.92 -4.55
CA ALA A 60 1.45 20.01 -3.59
C ALA A 60 2.84 20.70 -3.62
N LYS A 61 3.50 20.72 -4.79
CA LYS A 61 4.75 21.46 -5.03
C LYS A 61 4.54 22.69 -5.89
#